data_AF-A0AAF0QL42-F1
#
_entry.id   AF-A0AAF0QL42-F1
#
_cell.length_a   1.000
_cell.length_b   1.000
_cell.length_c   1.000
_cell.angle_alpha   90.00
_cell.angle_beta   90.00
_cell.angle_gamma   90.00
#
_symmetry.space_group_name_H-M   'P 1'
#
loop_
_entity.id
_entity.type
_entity.pdbx_description
1 polymer ?
#
loop_
_entity_poly.entity_id
_entity_poly.type
_entity_poly.pdbx_seq_one_letter_code
_entity_poly.pdbx_strand_id
1 'polypeptide(L)' 'MANVVANALNRLSMGSVAHAEEERKELAKDAYRLSRLEVKEKQDSDPILLKLKGIVHQHKVEVFSQGGDGVLRY' A
#
# COMPACT_ATOMS: atom_id res chain seq x y z
N MET A 1 1.19 -3.49 -51.08
CA MET A 1 1.94 -4.37 -50.16
C MET A 1 2.43 -3.66 -48.88
N ALA A 2 2.77 -2.37 -48.91
CA ALA A 2 3.32 -1.63 -47.75
C ALA A 2 2.41 -1.58 -46.50
N ASN A 3 1.08 -1.50 -46.64
CA ASN A 3 0.16 -1.41 -45.50
C ASN A 3 0.10 -2.67 -44.61
N VAL A 4 0.32 -3.85 -45.18
CA VAL A 4 0.24 -5.12 -44.44
C VAL A 4 1.43 -5.23 -43.48
N VAL A 5 2.62 -4.84 -43.93
CA VAL A 5 3.85 -4.82 -43.13
C VAL A 5 3.76 -3.77 -42.02
N ALA A 6 3.26 -2.57 -42.34
CA ALA A 6 3.05 -1.52 -41.35
C ALA A 6 2.07 -1.95 -40.24
N ASN A 7 0.98 -2.65 -40.60
CA ASN A 7 0.01 -3.16 -39.63
C ASN A 7 0.61 -4.26 -38.74
N ALA A 8 1.38 -5.20 -39.32
CA ALA A 8 2.04 -6.26 -38.55
C ALA A 8 3.05 -5.69 -37.55
N LEU A 9 3.87 -4.72 -37.97
CA LEU A 9 4.81 -4.02 -37.09
C LEU A 9 4.12 -3.24 -35.98
N ASN A 10 3.03 -2.52 -36.30
CA ASN A 10 2.27 -1.78 -35.29
C ASN A 10 1.66 -2.72 -34.23
N ARG A 11 1.14 -3.88 -34.64
CA ARG A 11 0.60 -4.89 -33.70
C ARG A 11 1.69 -5.46 -32.78
N LEU A 12 2.87 -5.77 -33.31
CA LEU A 12 3.99 -6.24 -32.51
C LEU A 12 4.49 -5.16 -31.55
N SER A 13 4.59 -3.92 -32.01
CA SER A 13 4.96 -2.77 -31.19
C SER A 13 3.97 -2.53 -30.05
N MET A 14 2.66 -2.50 -30.34
CA MET A 14 1.62 -2.36 -29.31
C MET A 14 1.65 -3.50 -28.29
N GLY A 15 1.87 -4.74 -28.71
CA GLY A 15 2.01 -5.88 -27.80
C GLY A 15 3.20 -5.72 -26.86
N SER A 16 4.37 -5.34 -27.37
CA SER A 16 5.56 -5.07 -26.56
C SER A 16 5.36 -3.91 -25.57
N VAL A 17 4.69 -2.83 -26.00
CA VAL A 17 4.37 -1.69 -25.14
C VAL A 17 3.41 -2.09 -24.02
N ALA A 18 2.37 -2.89 -24.32
CA ALA A 18 1.42 -3.35 -23.31
C ALA A 18 2.08 -4.19 -22.22
N HIS A 19 3.00 -5.11 -22.59
CA HIS A 19 3.76 -5.89 -21.62
C HIS A 19 4.65 -5.01 -20.73
N ALA A 20 5.36 -4.05 -21.32
CA ALA A 20 6.20 -3.13 -20.56
C ALA A 20 5.37 -2.24 -19.60
N GLU A 21 4.17 -1.83 -20.00
CA GLU A 21 3.28 -1.05 -19.13
C GLU A 21 2.77 -1.88 -17.94
N GLU A 22 2.45 -3.15 -18.14
CA GLU A 22 2.01 -4.03 -17.06
C GLU A 22 3.14 -4.31 -16.07
N GLU A 23 4.35 -4.60 -16.54
CA GLU A 23 5.53 -4.72 -15.67
C GLU A 23 5.76 -3.44 -14.87
N ARG A 24 5.62 -2.26 -15.50
CA ARG A 24 5.74 -0.97 -14.80
C ARG A 24 4.66 -0.80 -13.72
N LYS A 25 3.42 -1.23 -13.96
CA LYS A 25 2.34 -1.17 -12.97
C LYS A 25 2.63 -2.07 -11.77
N GLU A 26 3.11 -3.29 -12.00
CA GLU A 26 3.50 -4.20 -10.92
C GLU A 26 4.68 -3.64 -10.12
N LEU A 27 5.72 -3.12 -10.78
CA LEU A 27 6.83 -2.46 -10.09
C LEU A 27 6.37 -1.24 -9.27
N ALA A 28 5.41 -0.45 -9.77
CA ALA A 28 4.86 0.67 -9.02
C ALA A 28 4.07 0.21 -7.77
N LYS A 29 3.31 -0.89 -7.87
CA LYS A 29 2.63 -1.50 -6.72
C LYS A 29 3.64 -1.98 -5.69
N ASP A 30 4.71 -2.64 -6.12
CA ASP A 30 5.75 -3.13 -5.20
C ASP A 30 6.53 -1.99 -4.55
N ALA A 31 6.88 -0.93 -5.30
CA ALA A 31 7.49 0.27 -4.75
C ALA A 31 6.60 0.89 -3.66
N TYR A 32 5.29 1.01 -3.91
CA TYR A 32 4.33 1.49 -2.91
C TYR A 32 4.30 0.60 -1.65
N ARG A 33 4.29 -0.73 -1.83
CA ARG A 33 4.31 -1.68 -0.71
C ARG A 33 5.59 -1.53 0.12
N LEU A 34 6.74 -1.37 -0.53
CA LEU A 34 8.02 -1.16 0.14
C LEU A 34 8.06 0.15 0.92
N SER A 35 7.63 1.27 0.33
CA SER A 35 7.55 2.55 1.05
C SER A 35 6.62 2.45 2.27
N ARG A 36 5.49 1.74 2.15
CA ARG A 36 4.60 1.51 3.29
C ARG A 36 5.27 0.70 4.40
N LEU A 37 6.05 -0.32 4.05
CA LEU A 37 6.79 -1.13 5.03
C LEU A 37 7.84 -0.29 5.75
N GLU A 38 8.62 0.50 5.02
CA GLU A 38 9.64 1.39 5.59
C GLU A 38 9.04 2.40 6.57
N VAL A 39 7.93 3.04 6.20
CA VAL A 39 7.22 3.96 7.09
C VAL A 39 6.75 3.24 8.36
N LYS A 40 6.20 2.02 8.20
CA LYS A 40 5.71 1.21 9.31
C LYS A 40 6.84 0.74 10.24
N GLU A 41 8.01 0.45 9.70
CA GLU A 41 9.18 0.07 10.50
C GLU A 41 9.73 1.27 11.28
N LYS A 42 9.86 2.43 10.61
CA LYS A 42 10.42 3.64 11.20
C LYS A 42 9.50 4.31 12.23
N GLN A 43 8.19 4.06 12.19
CA GLN A 43 7.24 4.67 13.13
C GLN A 43 7.54 4.34 14.60
N ASP A 44 8.20 3.21 14.87
CA ASP A 44 8.55 2.77 16.22
C ASP A 44 9.94 3.26 16.66
N SER A 45 10.67 3.95 15.78
CA SER A 45 11.97 4.58 16.10
C SER A 45 11.89 6.10 16.14
N ASP A 46 10.90 6.71 15.50
CA ASP A 46 10.73 8.17 15.50
C ASP A 46 10.28 8.67 16.89
N PRO A 47 11.06 9.55 17.54
CA PRO A 47 10.78 9.99 18.91
C PRO A 47 9.48 10.82 19.03
N ILE A 48 9.07 11.52 17.98
CA ILE A 48 7.81 12.28 17.95
C ILE A 48 6.64 11.31 17.85
N LEU A 49 6.72 10.32 16.95
CA LEU A 49 5.67 9.31 16.79
C LEU A 49 5.51 8.44 18.04
N LEU A 50 6.61 8.07 18.69
CA LEU A 50 6.57 7.34 19.97
C LEU A 50 5.86 8.15 21.06
N LYS A 51 6.14 9.45 21.17
CA LYS A 51 5.45 10.34 22.12
C LYS A 51 3.96 10.42 21.83
N LEU A 52 3.58 10.61 20.56
CA LEU A 52 2.17 10.64 20.14
C LEU A 52 1.47 9.31 20.40
N LYS A 53 2.11 8.17 20.11
CA LYS A 53 1.59 6.83 20.40
C LYS A 53 1.33 6.64 21.90
N GLY A 54 2.22 7.12 22.75
CA GLY A 54 2.03 7.14 24.21
C GLY A 54 0.84 8.00 24.64
N ILE A 55 0.70 9.21 24.09
CA ILE A 55 -0.42 10.12 24.38
C ILE A 55 -1.76 9.47 23.99
N VAL A 56 -1.84 8.91 22.78
CA VAL A 56 -3.04 8.22 22.28
C VAL A 56 -3.40 7.04 23.17
N HIS A 57 -2.41 6.26 23.60
CA HIS A 57 -2.64 5.12 24.47
C HIS A 57 -3.12 5.55 25.87
N GLN A 58 -2.54 6.61 26.42
CA GLN A 58 -2.89 7.15 27.74
C GLN A 58 -4.30 7.75 27.77
N HIS A 59 -4.72 8.39 26.67
CA HIS A 59 -6.04 9.02 26.56
C HIS A 59 -7.05 8.12 25.85
N LYS A 60 -6.83 6.80 25.85
CA LYS A 60 -7.79 5.84 25.29
C LYS A 60 -9.07 5.88 26.12
N VAL A 61 -10.09 6.54 25.61
CA VAL A 61 -11.44 6.50 26.18
C VAL A 61 -12.09 5.20 25.74
N GLU A 62 -12.19 4.23 26.66
CA GLU A 62 -13.02 3.06 26.44
C GLU A 62 -14.48 3.48 26.57
N VAL A 63 -15.18 3.54 25.43
CA VAL A 63 -16.63 3.83 25.37
C VAL A 63 -17.45 2.64 25.88
N PHE A 64 -16.81 1.47 25.98
CA PHE A 64 -17.36 0.25 26.53
C PHE A 64 -16.25 -0.59 27.12
N SER A 65 -16.56 -1.34 28.18
CA SER A 65 -15.70 -2.35 28.77
C SER A 65 -16.34 -3.74 28.67
N GLN A 66 -15.54 -4.77 28.40
CA GLN A 66 -16.02 -6.16 28.41
C GLN A 66 -15.77 -6.78 29.78
N GLY A 67 -16.83 -7.30 30.42
CA GLY A 67 -16.66 -8.06 31.65
C GLY A 67 -16.05 -9.43 31.42
N GLY A 68 -15.57 -10.08 32.50
CA GLY A 68 -15.10 -11.47 32.45
C GLY A 68 -16.18 -12.48 32.05
N ASP A 69 -17.45 -12.07 32.05
CA ASP A 69 -18.61 -12.79 31.53
C ASP A 69 -18.84 -12.60 30.03
N GLY A 70 -18.00 -11.80 29.37
CA GLY A 70 -18.10 -11.48 27.95
C GLY A 70 -19.11 -10.38 27.61
N VAL A 71 -19.84 -9.84 28.59
CA VAL A 71 -20.86 -8.80 28.38
C VAL A 71 -20.21 -7.42 28.27
N LEU A 72 -20.59 -6.65 27.25
CA LEU A 72 -20.18 -5.25 27.07
C LEU A 72 -21.02 -4.32 27.95
N ARG A 73 -20.36 -3.40 28.65
CA ARG A 73 -20.95 -2.39 29.53
C ARG A 73 -20.46 -1.00 29.11
N TYR A 74 -21.34 -0.02 29.19
CA TYR A 74 -21.03 1.39 28.94
C TYR A 74 -20.48 2.07 30.20
#